data_AF-A0A7J8KGV5-F1
#
_entry.id   AF-A0A7J8KGV5-F1
#
_cell.length_a   1.000
_cell.length_b   1.000
_cell.length_c   1.000
_cell.angle_alpha   90.00
_cell.angle_beta   90.00
_cell.angle_gamma   90.00
#
_symmetry.space_group_name_H-M   'P 1'
#
loop_
_entity.id
_entity.type
_entity.pdbx_description
1 polymer ?
#
loop_
_entity_poly.entity_id
_entity_poly.type
_entity_poly.pdbx_seq_one_letter_code
_entity_poly.pdbx_strand_id
1 'polypeptide(L)'
;MEEIRQEDEAEKAAGFISVVKLFQMRSLRWQLISVIILMGGQQLSGVNAIYYYADQIYVSAGVNTHDVQYVTVGTGAINVVVTFLAVFVVELLGRRLLILLGFSICFTACCVLTAALALQDSVSWMPYLSIACVISYVIGHALGPSPIPALFITEVFLQSSRSSAFMVGGSVHWLSNFTVGLVFPFIQVGLGPYSFIIFAVICLLTTIYTFLIVPETKAKTFMEINHIFARMNKVSEVHPEKEELTDFPPSALEQ
;
A
#
# COMPACT_ATOMS: atom_id res chain seq x y z
N MET A 1 29.49 -7.58 -2.01
CA MET A 1 30.58 -6.58 -2.11
C MET A 1 30.46 -5.79 -3.40
N GLU A 2 30.44 -6.43 -4.58
CA GLU A 2 30.31 -5.69 -5.85
C GLU A 2 28.96 -4.96 -6.02
N GLU A 3 27.84 -5.57 -5.64
CA GLU A 3 26.52 -4.92 -5.72
C GLU A 3 26.39 -3.70 -4.80
N ILE A 4 26.93 -3.79 -3.58
CA ILE A 4 26.94 -2.68 -2.62
C ILE A 4 27.77 -1.50 -3.18
N ARG A 5 28.86 -1.80 -3.90
CA ARG A 5 29.69 -0.81 -4.56
C ARG A 5 28.95 -0.13 -5.72
N GLN A 6 28.22 -0.89 -6.52
CA GLN A 6 27.40 -0.35 -7.62
C GLN A 6 26.25 0.52 -7.11
N GLU A 7 25.60 0.14 -6.01
CA GLU A 7 24.56 0.95 -5.37
C GLU A 7 25.13 2.27 -4.85
N ASP A 8 26.28 2.24 -4.16
CA ASP A 8 26.99 3.44 -3.67
C ASP A 8 27.43 4.36 -4.82
N GLU A 9 27.93 3.81 -5.93
CA GLU A 9 28.27 4.57 -7.14
C GLU A 9 27.02 5.22 -7.76
N ALA A 10 25.90 4.50 -7.86
CA ALA A 10 24.63 5.02 -8.35
C ALA A 10 24.06 6.12 -7.43
N GLU A 11 24.19 5.98 -6.11
CA GLU A 11 23.76 6.99 -5.14
C GLU A 11 24.61 8.27 -5.24
N LYS A 12 25.93 8.11 -5.32
CA LYS A 12 26.87 9.24 -5.50
C LYS A 12 26.61 9.98 -6.81
N ALA A 13 26.33 9.26 -7.89
CA ALA A 13 26.01 9.86 -9.19
C ALA A 13 24.66 10.59 -9.20
N ALA A 14 23.66 10.06 -8.48
CA ALA A 14 22.31 10.63 -8.46
C ALA A 14 22.20 11.92 -7.62
N GLY A 15 22.94 12.00 -6.51
CA GLY A 15 22.81 13.09 -5.53
C GLY A 15 21.40 13.16 -4.91
N PHE A 16 21.07 14.23 -4.18
CA PHE A 16 19.70 14.38 -3.65
C PHE A 16 18.71 14.70 -4.78
N ILE A 17 17.67 13.87 -4.95
CA ILE A 17 16.63 14.06 -5.96
C ILE A 17 15.45 14.79 -5.32
N SER A 18 15.15 16.01 -5.79
CA SER A 18 13.97 16.77 -5.34
C SER A 18 12.66 16.15 -5.84
N VAL A 19 11.54 16.47 -5.18
CA VAL A 19 10.22 15.96 -5.60
C VAL A 19 9.84 16.38 -7.02
N VAL A 20 10.12 17.61 -7.42
CA VAL A 20 9.85 18.06 -8.80
C VAL A 20 10.64 17.22 -9.80
N LYS A 21 11.92 16.96 -9.51
CA LYS A 21 12.77 16.10 -10.35
C LYS A 21 12.26 14.66 -10.38
N LEU A 22 11.74 14.15 -9.26
CA LEU A 22 11.14 12.82 -9.17
C LEU A 22 9.97 12.64 -10.15
N PHE A 23 9.10 13.64 -10.29
CA PHE A 23 8.00 13.63 -11.27
C PHE A 23 8.47 13.76 -12.72
N GLN A 24 9.63 14.38 -12.96
CA GLN A 24 10.19 14.57 -14.31
C GLN A 24 10.97 13.35 -14.81
N MET A 25 11.53 12.54 -13.92
CA MET A 25 12.34 11.38 -14.27
C MET A 25 11.50 10.24 -14.84
N ARG A 26 11.64 9.99 -16.14
CA ARG A 26 10.97 8.85 -16.81
C ARG A 26 11.38 7.50 -16.22
N SER A 27 12.62 7.36 -15.75
CA SER A 27 13.13 6.11 -15.15
C SER A 27 12.49 5.74 -13.80
N LEU A 28 11.84 6.69 -13.12
CA LEU A 28 11.19 6.50 -11.82
C LEU A 28 9.65 6.60 -11.90
N ARG A 29 9.10 6.73 -13.12
CA ARG A 29 7.69 7.07 -13.31
C ARG A 29 6.76 5.96 -12.83
N TRP A 30 6.98 4.71 -13.24
CA TRP A 30 6.17 3.58 -12.79
C TRP A 30 6.31 3.28 -11.30
N GLN A 31 7.49 3.53 -10.72
CA GLN A 31 7.73 3.44 -9.29
C GLN A 31 6.87 4.46 -8.54
N LEU A 32 6.91 5.72 -8.98
CA LEU A 32 6.16 6.82 -8.36
C LEU A 32 4.65 6.63 -8.47
N ILE A 33 4.16 6.23 -9.65
CA ILE A 33 2.73 5.94 -9.87
C ILE A 33 2.28 4.80 -8.95
N SER A 34 3.10 3.77 -8.79
CA SER A 34 2.78 2.64 -7.90
C SER A 34 2.70 3.08 -6.44
N VAL A 35 3.61 3.95 -5.97
CA VAL A 35 3.53 4.52 -4.62
C VAL A 35 2.25 5.32 -4.41
N ILE A 36 1.89 6.18 -5.37
CA ILE A 36 0.68 7.00 -5.29
C ILE A 36 -0.56 6.10 -5.21
N ILE A 37 -0.65 5.07 -6.04
CA ILE A 37 -1.81 4.17 -6.07
C ILE A 37 -1.88 3.28 -4.83
N LEU A 38 -0.75 2.78 -4.33
CA LEU A 38 -0.73 1.94 -3.12
C LEU A 38 -1.03 2.75 -1.86
N MET A 39 -0.42 3.94 -1.69
CA MET A 39 -0.70 4.82 -0.55
C MET A 39 -2.12 5.40 -0.59
N GLY A 40 -2.58 5.78 -1.78
CA GLY A 40 -3.96 6.23 -1.98
C GLY A 40 -4.94 5.10 -1.72
N GLY A 41 -4.73 3.92 -2.32
CA GLY A 41 -5.58 2.73 -2.14
C GLY A 41 -5.64 2.25 -0.69
N GLN A 42 -4.55 2.36 0.07
CA GLN A 42 -4.53 2.04 1.50
C GLN A 42 -5.54 2.87 2.30
N GLN A 43 -5.66 4.17 2.00
CA GLN A 43 -6.52 5.09 2.74
C GLN A 43 -7.93 5.18 2.16
N LEU A 44 -8.03 5.24 0.83
CA LEU A 44 -9.29 5.29 0.09
C LEU A 44 -10.08 3.97 0.17
N SER A 45 -9.46 2.85 0.60
CA SER A 45 -10.20 1.63 0.94
C SER A 45 -11.08 1.80 2.19
N GLY A 46 -10.95 2.89 2.93
CA GLY A 46 -11.89 3.23 4.00
C GLY A 46 -11.55 2.62 5.35
N VAL A 47 -10.29 2.26 5.61
CA VAL A 47 -9.87 1.70 6.90
C VAL A 47 -10.27 2.59 8.09
N ASN A 48 -10.07 3.91 7.99
CA ASN A 48 -10.45 4.84 9.06
C ASN A 48 -11.98 4.98 9.17
N ALA A 49 -12.68 4.99 8.04
CA ALA A 49 -14.14 5.03 8.02
C ALA A 49 -14.75 3.80 8.69
N ILE A 50 -14.17 2.61 8.50
CA ILE A 50 -14.60 1.38 9.16
C ILE A 50 -14.37 1.48 10.67
N TYR A 51 -13.25 2.02 11.15
CA TYR A 51 -13.05 2.24 12.59
C TYR A 51 -14.06 3.24 13.17
N TYR A 52 -14.40 4.31 12.45
CA TYR A 52 -15.42 5.27 12.89
C TYR A 52 -16.82 4.63 12.93
N TYR A 53 -17.08 3.67 12.06
CA TYR A 53 -18.38 2.99 11.96
C TYR A 53 -18.49 1.71 12.78
N ALA A 54 -17.37 1.15 13.22
CA ALA A 54 -17.33 -0.08 13.99
C ALA A 54 -18.29 0.01 15.19
N ASP A 55 -18.22 1.12 15.95
CA ASP A 55 -19.09 1.35 17.09
C ASP A 55 -20.58 1.35 16.72
N GLN A 56 -20.97 2.06 15.64
CA GLN A 56 -22.37 2.09 15.19
C GLN A 56 -22.83 0.73 14.68
N ILE A 57 -21.97 -0.01 13.98
CA ILE A 57 -22.25 -1.36 13.50
C ILE A 57 -22.41 -2.31 14.71
N TYR A 58 -21.58 -2.18 15.75
CA TYR A 58 -21.69 -2.99 16.96
C TYR A 58 -22.97 -2.72 17.73
N VAL A 59 -23.36 -1.45 17.92
CA VAL A 59 -24.65 -1.10 18.54
C VAL A 59 -25.81 -1.68 17.73
N SER A 60 -25.78 -1.48 16.41
CA SER A 60 -26.82 -1.99 15.51
C SER A 60 -26.87 -3.52 15.48
N ALA A 61 -25.76 -4.16 15.84
CA ALA A 61 -25.66 -5.60 15.95
C ALA A 61 -26.19 -6.17 17.29
N GLY A 62 -26.72 -5.32 18.17
CA GLY A 62 -27.25 -5.74 19.48
C GLY A 62 -26.19 -5.82 20.58
N VAL A 63 -24.97 -5.30 20.35
CA VAL A 63 -24.02 -5.07 21.43
C VAL A 63 -24.54 -3.91 22.28
N ASN A 64 -24.64 -4.11 23.59
CA ASN A 64 -25.04 -3.02 24.49
C ASN A 64 -24.11 -1.82 24.30
N THR A 65 -24.65 -0.61 24.30
CA THR A 65 -23.85 0.62 24.13
C THR A 65 -22.70 0.75 25.14
N HIS A 66 -22.87 0.22 26.35
CA HIS A 66 -21.81 0.15 27.36
C HIS A 66 -20.70 -0.86 27.01
N ASP A 67 -21.02 -1.90 26.24
CA ASP A 67 -20.10 -2.99 25.90
C ASP A 67 -19.36 -2.77 24.56
N VAL A 68 -19.83 -1.85 23.73
CA VAL A 68 -19.25 -1.54 22.40
C VAL A 68 -17.77 -1.19 22.48
N GLN A 69 -17.37 -0.40 23.48
CA GLN A 69 -15.97 -0.03 23.66
C GLN A 69 -15.07 -1.26 23.88
N TYR A 70 -15.56 -2.28 24.59
CA TYR A 70 -14.80 -3.53 24.78
C TYR A 70 -14.65 -4.32 23.47
N VAL A 71 -15.68 -4.35 22.62
CA VAL A 71 -15.63 -5.01 21.30
C VAL A 71 -14.67 -4.27 20.36
N THR A 72 -14.69 -2.95 20.39
CA THR A 72 -13.76 -2.10 19.62
C THR A 72 -12.31 -2.31 20.09
N VAL A 73 -12.07 -2.38 21.40
CA VAL A 73 -10.76 -2.75 21.96
C VAL A 73 -10.34 -4.16 21.51
N GLY A 74 -11.26 -5.14 21.51
CA GLY A 74 -11.00 -6.49 21.01
C GLY A 74 -10.58 -6.51 19.53
N THR A 75 -11.25 -5.71 18.70
CA THR A 75 -10.89 -5.56 17.27
C THR A 75 -9.52 -4.91 17.10
N GLY A 76 -9.18 -3.94 17.95
CA GLY A 76 -7.83 -3.37 18.04
C GLY A 76 -6.77 -4.41 18.45
N ALA A 77 -7.08 -5.28 19.42
CA ALA A 77 -6.18 -6.35 19.83
C ALA A 77 -5.93 -7.35 18.69
N ILE A 78 -6.96 -7.72 17.94
CA ILE A 78 -6.83 -8.56 16.73
C ILE A 78 -5.91 -7.87 15.70
N ASN A 79 -6.10 -6.57 15.47
CA ASN A 79 -5.24 -5.80 14.57
C ASN A 79 -3.76 -5.89 14.98
N VAL A 80 -3.45 -5.74 16.27
CA VAL A 80 -2.07 -5.84 16.79
C VAL A 80 -1.50 -7.24 16.57
N VAL A 81 -2.26 -8.29 16.92
CA VAL A 81 -1.82 -9.69 16.77
C VAL A 81 -1.57 -10.02 15.30
N VAL A 82 -2.50 -9.63 14.41
CA VAL A 82 -2.36 -9.88 12.97
C VAL A 82 -1.19 -9.09 12.38
N THR A 83 -0.99 -7.84 12.81
CA THR A 83 0.17 -7.05 12.35
C THR A 83 1.48 -7.70 12.77
N PHE A 84 1.57 -8.22 14.00
CA PHE A 84 2.74 -8.96 14.46
C PHE A 84 2.98 -10.22 13.61
N LEU A 85 1.93 -10.99 13.32
CA LEU A 85 2.02 -12.15 12.42
C LEU A 85 2.41 -11.75 10.99
N ALA A 86 1.90 -10.62 10.49
CA ALA A 86 2.18 -10.12 9.15
C ALA A 86 3.67 -9.86 8.93
N VAL A 87 4.41 -9.45 9.96
CA VAL A 87 5.88 -9.26 9.90
C VAL A 87 6.61 -10.56 9.52
N PHE A 88 6.18 -11.71 10.05
CA PHE A 88 6.78 -13.00 9.67
C PHE A 88 6.25 -13.48 8.31
N VAL A 89 4.95 -13.29 8.07
CA VAL A 89 4.29 -13.77 6.85
C VAL A 89 4.78 -13.01 5.61
N VAL A 90 5.14 -11.73 5.72
CA VAL A 90 5.62 -10.94 4.57
C VAL A 90 6.96 -11.43 4.02
N GLU A 91 7.84 -11.94 4.87
CA GLU A 91 9.09 -12.57 4.44
C GLU A 91 8.83 -13.92 3.76
N LEU A 92 7.82 -14.66 4.22
CA LEU A 92 7.47 -15.99 3.70
C LEU A 92 6.71 -15.95 2.38
N LEU A 93 5.69 -15.09 2.25
CA LEU A 93 4.78 -15.08 1.11
C LEU A 93 5.11 -13.98 0.08
N GLY A 94 5.91 -12.99 0.45
CA GLY A 94 6.27 -11.87 -0.43
C GLY A 94 5.25 -10.74 -0.40
N ARG A 95 5.62 -9.63 -1.02
CA ARG A 95 4.95 -8.34 -0.82
C ARG A 95 3.74 -8.22 -1.74
N ARG A 96 3.89 -8.66 -3.00
CA ARG A 96 2.84 -8.59 -4.01
C ARG A 96 1.67 -9.49 -3.63
N LEU A 97 1.96 -10.71 -3.19
CA LEU A 97 0.91 -11.67 -2.80
C LEU A 97 0.11 -11.17 -1.59
N LEU A 98 0.76 -10.60 -0.58
CA LEU A 98 0.06 -10.06 0.60
C LEU A 98 -0.79 -8.84 0.30
N ILE A 99 -0.32 -7.92 -0.56
CA ILE A 99 -1.15 -6.79 -1.00
C ILE A 99 -2.40 -7.31 -1.73
N LEU A 100 -2.21 -8.25 -2.66
CA LEU A 100 -3.32 -8.85 -3.43
C LEU A 100 -4.32 -9.57 -2.51
N LEU A 101 -3.82 -10.40 -1.61
CA LEU A 101 -4.65 -11.13 -0.65
C LEU A 101 -5.40 -10.17 0.27
N GLY A 102 -4.70 -9.18 0.83
CA GLY A 102 -5.28 -8.23 1.76
C GLY A 102 -6.38 -7.36 1.12
N PHE A 103 -6.13 -6.77 -0.05
CA PHE A 103 -7.18 -6.03 -0.76
C PHE A 103 -8.32 -6.92 -1.26
N SER A 104 -8.06 -8.18 -1.61
CA SER A 104 -9.12 -9.14 -1.98
C SER A 104 -10.02 -9.48 -0.80
N ILE A 105 -9.44 -9.69 0.40
CA ILE A 105 -10.20 -9.88 1.64
C ILE A 105 -11.01 -8.62 1.97
N CYS A 106 -10.41 -7.43 1.84
CA CYS A 106 -11.12 -6.17 2.05
C CYS A 106 -12.29 -6.01 1.08
N PHE A 107 -12.10 -6.33 -0.20
CA PHE A 107 -13.14 -6.29 -1.22
C PHE A 107 -14.32 -7.21 -0.87
N THR A 108 -14.05 -8.48 -0.57
CA THR A 108 -15.10 -9.43 -0.23
C THR A 108 -15.81 -9.03 1.07
N ALA A 109 -15.07 -8.59 2.09
CA ALA A 109 -15.64 -8.09 3.33
C ALA A 109 -16.56 -6.88 3.12
N CYS A 110 -16.18 -5.90 2.29
CA CYS A 110 -17.03 -4.75 1.98
C CYS A 110 -18.32 -5.14 1.23
N CYS A 111 -18.23 -6.07 0.28
CA CYS A 111 -19.39 -6.57 -0.47
C CYS A 111 -20.37 -7.30 0.47
N VAL A 112 -19.86 -8.20 1.31
CA VAL A 112 -20.69 -8.94 2.27
C VAL A 112 -21.25 -8.02 3.35
N LEU A 113 -20.45 -7.06 3.85
CA LEU A 113 -20.91 -6.06 4.83
C LEU A 113 -22.04 -5.20 4.26
N THR A 114 -21.93 -4.77 3.00
CA THR A 114 -23.01 -4.02 2.33
C THR A 114 -24.30 -4.83 2.31
N ALA A 115 -24.24 -6.10 1.91
CA ALA A 115 -25.40 -6.99 1.86
C ALA A 115 -25.97 -7.25 3.26
N ALA A 116 -25.11 -7.46 4.26
CA ALA A 116 -25.50 -7.71 5.65
C ALA A 116 -26.23 -6.50 6.24
N LEU A 117 -25.70 -5.30 6.04
CA LEU A 117 -26.32 -4.06 6.50
C LEU A 117 -27.64 -3.75 5.75
N ALA A 118 -27.72 -4.04 4.45
CA ALA A 118 -28.95 -3.85 3.67
C ALA A 118 -30.09 -4.81 4.10
N LEU A 119 -29.75 -5.98 4.64
CA LEU A 119 -30.71 -6.99 5.10
C LEU A 119 -30.91 -6.98 6.63
N GLN A 120 -30.28 -6.04 7.34
CA GLN A 120 -30.23 -6.04 8.80
C GLN A 120 -31.61 -5.97 9.46
N ASP A 121 -32.52 -5.17 8.89
CA ASP A 121 -33.89 -5.01 9.41
C ASP A 121 -34.79 -6.22 9.09
N SER A 122 -34.38 -7.05 8.14
CA SER A 122 -35.15 -8.23 7.69
C SER A 122 -34.74 -9.51 8.41
N VAL A 123 -33.50 -9.61 8.87
CA VAL A 123 -32.90 -10.86 9.35
C VAL A 123 -32.08 -10.63 10.62
N SER A 124 -32.54 -11.21 11.73
CA SER A 124 -31.99 -11.00 13.08
C SER A 124 -30.54 -11.42 13.29
N TRP A 125 -29.96 -12.25 12.41
CA TRP A 125 -28.56 -12.70 12.54
C TRP A 125 -27.56 -11.89 11.70
N MET A 126 -28.02 -11.00 10.80
CA MET A 126 -27.17 -10.11 9.99
C MET A 126 -26.19 -9.24 10.81
N PRO A 127 -26.59 -8.66 11.96
CA PRO A 127 -25.68 -8.15 12.98
C PRO A 127 -24.34 -8.85 13.15
N TYR A 128 -24.35 -10.14 13.47
CA TYR A 128 -23.15 -10.93 13.74
C TYR A 128 -22.28 -11.09 12.49
N LEU A 129 -22.92 -11.18 11.32
CA LEU A 129 -22.23 -11.20 10.04
C LEU A 129 -21.51 -9.87 9.77
N SER A 130 -22.14 -8.73 10.07
CA SER A 130 -21.52 -7.41 9.95
C SER A 130 -20.28 -7.29 10.85
N ILE A 131 -20.35 -7.76 12.10
CA ILE A 131 -19.19 -7.82 13.01
C ILE A 131 -18.06 -8.67 12.42
N ALA A 132 -18.39 -9.87 11.94
CA ALA A 132 -17.40 -10.77 11.34
C ALA A 132 -16.76 -10.17 10.08
N CYS A 133 -17.52 -9.41 9.28
CA CYS A 133 -17.01 -8.69 8.12
C CYS A 133 -16.05 -7.56 8.52
N VAL A 134 -16.37 -6.77 9.55
CA VAL A 134 -15.47 -5.73 10.06
C VAL A 134 -14.15 -6.33 10.55
N ILE A 135 -14.21 -7.41 11.34
CA ILE A 135 -13.00 -8.10 11.81
C ILE A 135 -12.20 -8.65 10.62
N SER A 136 -12.86 -9.30 9.67
CA SER A 136 -12.23 -9.86 8.47
C SER A 136 -11.58 -8.78 7.61
N TYR A 137 -12.21 -7.62 7.47
CA TYR A 137 -11.65 -6.45 6.81
C TYR A 137 -10.38 -5.98 7.53
N VAL A 138 -10.41 -5.83 8.85
CA VAL A 138 -9.25 -5.41 9.65
C VAL A 138 -8.09 -6.40 9.50
N ILE A 139 -8.37 -7.71 9.54
CA ILE A 139 -7.35 -8.76 9.32
C ILE A 139 -6.73 -8.60 7.91
N GLY A 140 -7.57 -8.49 6.88
CA GLY A 140 -7.11 -8.35 5.49
C GLY A 140 -6.25 -7.10 5.29
N HIS A 141 -6.67 -5.97 5.86
CA HIS A 141 -5.96 -4.71 5.74
C HIS A 141 -4.62 -4.72 6.50
N ALA A 142 -4.59 -5.31 7.70
CA ALA A 142 -3.38 -5.45 8.52
C ALA A 142 -2.33 -6.38 7.89
N LEU A 143 -2.76 -7.41 7.13
CA LEU A 143 -1.84 -8.36 6.49
C LEU A 143 -0.98 -7.73 5.38
N GLY A 144 -1.50 -6.75 4.63
CA GLY A 144 -0.81 -6.27 3.44
C GLY A 144 -0.98 -4.78 3.15
N PRO A 145 -2.21 -4.32 2.89
CA PRO A 145 -2.50 -2.92 2.55
C PRO A 145 -1.93 -1.90 3.55
N SER A 146 -1.87 -2.21 4.84
CA SER A 146 -1.30 -1.33 5.86
C SER A 146 0.23 -1.28 5.87
N PRO A 147 0.95 -2.41 6.08
CA PRO A 147 2.41 -2.35 6.25
C PRO A 147 3.19 -2.23 4.94
N ILE A 148 2.69 -2.80 3.84
CA ILE A 148 3.50 -3.01 2.64
C ILE A 148 3.74 -1.75 1.81
N PRO A 149 2.78 -0.80 1.63
CA PRO A 149 3.05 0.40 0.83
C PRO A 149 4.25 1.22 1.30
N ALA A 150 4.46 1.34 2.61
CA ALA A 150 5.61 2.03 3.17
C ALA A 150 6.92 1.26 2.95
N LEU A 151 6.89 -0.07 3.15
CA LEU A 151 8.03 -0.95 2.86
C LEU A 151 8.40 -0.91 1.37
N PHE A 152 7.40 -0.91 0.48
CA PHE A 152 7.58 -0.85 -0.95
C PHE A 152 8.36 0.40 -1.39
N ILE A 153 8.14 1.56 -0.75
CA ILE A 153 8.96 2.77 -1.01
C ILE A 153 10.43 2.50 -0.70
N THR A 154 10.73 1.84 0.42
CA THR A 154 12.12 1.57 0.83
C THR A 154 12.84 0.60 -0.10
N GLU A 155 12.10 -0.34 -0.70
CA GLU A 155 12.65 -1.39 -1.57
C GLU A 155 12.80 -0.95 -3.03
N VAL A 156 12.02 0.03 -3.47
CA VAL A 156 11.95 0.44 -4.88
C VAL A 156 12.72 1.73 -5.17
N PHE A 157 13.01 2.56 -4.16
CA PHE A 157 13.74 3.81 -4.33
C PHE A 157 15.13 3.77 -3.65
N LEU A 158 16.14 4.25 -4.38
CA LEU A 158 17.49 4.57 -3.86
C LEU A 158 17.41 5.62 -2.76
N GLN A 159 18.39 5.63 -1.84
CA GLN A 159 18.43 6.60 -0.74
C GLN A 159 18.33 8.06 -1.24
N SER A 160 18.93 8.35 -2.39
CA SER A 160 18.89 9.64 -3.08
C SER A 160 17.49 10.18 -3.37
N SER A 161 16.52 9.30 -3.66
CA SER A 161 15.14 9.64 -4.03
C SER A 161 14.12 9.21 -2.99
N ARG A 162 14.51 8.35 -2.04
CA ARG A 162 13.64 7.76 -1.01
C ARG A 162 12.95 8.81 -0.15
N SER A 163 13.67 9.84 0.30
CA SER A 163 13.08 10.93 1.09
C SER A 163 11.97 11.66 0.32
N SER A 164 12.23 11.99 -0.95
CA SER A 164 11.24 12.61 -1.84
C SER A 164 10.05 11.69 -2.12
N ALA A 165 10.29 10.39 -2.32
CA ALA A 165 9.23 9.40 -2.50
C ALA A 165 8.34 9.26 -1.25
N PHE A 166 8.93 9.26 -0.05
CA PHE A 166 8.19 9.30 1.21
C PHE A 166 7.37 10.58 1.36
N MET A 167 7.90 11.73 0.95
CA MET A 167 7.14 12.98 1.00
C MET A 167 5.91 12.91 0.08
N VAL A 168 6.05 12.40 -1.15
CA VAL A 168 4.91 12.22 -2.06
C VAL A 168 3.92 11.19 -1.53
N GLY A 169 4.39 10.00 -1.16
CA GLY A 169 3.55 8.92 -0.64
C GLY A 169 2.82 9.33 0.64
N GLY A 170 3.51 10.00 1.57
CA GLY A 170 2.93 10.55 2.78
C GLY A 170 1.90 11.65 2.49
N SER A 171 2.16 12.54 1.54
CA SER A 171 1.20 13.56 1.13
C SER A 171 -0.08 12.93 0.57
N VAL A 172 0.05 11.92 -0.30
CA VAL A 172 -1.10 11.18 -0.85
C VAL A 172 -1.87 10.47 0.26
N HIS A 173 -1.15 9.81 1.19
CA HIS A 173 -1.75 9.12 2.32
C HIS A 173 -2.58 10.09 3.18
N TRP A 174 -1.99 11.20 3.64
CA TRP A 174 -2.68 12.16 4.50
C TRP A 174 -3.83 12.88 3.80
N LEU A 175 -3.66 13.27 2.52
CA LEU A 175 -4.74 13.89 1.74
C LEU A 175 -5.89 12.92 1.49
N SER A 176 -5.59 11.66 1.20
CA SER A 176 -6.60 10.61 1.02
C SER A 176 -7.35 10.36 2.33
N ASN A 177 -6.63 10.26 3.45
CA ASN A 177 -7.22 10.13 4.78
C ASN A 177 -8.15 11.30 5.10
N PHE A 178 -7.68 12.54 4.92
CA PHE A 178 -8.48 13.75 5.11
C PHE A 178 -9.76 13.73 4.25
N THR A 179 -9.62 13.36 2.98
CA THR A 179 -10.75 13.29 2.04
C THR A 179 -11.78 12.26 2.50
N VAL A 180 -11.36 11.06 2.91
CA VAL A 180 -12.26 10.03 3.43
C VAL A 180 -12.93 10.52 4.70
N GLY A 181 -12.18 11.06 5.66
CA GLY A 181 -12.74 11.59 6.91
C GLY A 181 -13.76 12.71 6.71
N LEU A 182 -13.54 13.58 5.71
CA LEU A 182 -14.44 14.69 5.39
C LEU A 182 -15.69 14.23 4.63
N VAL A 183 -15.52 13.38 3.62
CA VAL A 183 -16.60 13.07 2.65
C VAL A 183 -17.46 11.89 3.13
N PHE A 184 -16.90 10.95 3.88
CA PHE A 184 -17.60 9.73 4.26
C PHE A 184 -18.89 9.94 5.07
N PRO A 185 -18.98 10.88 6.03
CA PRO A 185 -20.24 11.15 6.72
C PRO A 185 -21.37 11.55 5.77
N PHE A 186 -21.07 12.36 4.74
CA PHE A 186 -22.07 12.77 3.73
C PHE A 186 -22.48 11.59 2.84
N ILE A 187 -21.51 10.76 2.42
CA ILE A 187 -21.78 9.53 1.67
C ILE A 187 -22.72 8.64 2.46
N GLN A 188 -22.47 8.44 3.75
CA GLN A 188 -23.24 7.50 4.54
C GLN A 188 -24.63 8.01 4.92
N VAL A 189 -24.84 9.32 5.05
CA VAL A 189 -26.21 9.88 5.11
C VAL A 189 -26.96 9.67 3.79
N GLY A 190 -26.29 9.80 2.64
CA GLY A 190 -26.92 9.67 1.33
C GLY A 190 -27.16 8.23 0.85
N LEU A 191 -26.20 7.34 1.08
CA LEU A 191 -26.18 5.96 0.55
C LEU A 191 -26.46 4.90 1.62
N GLY A 192 -26.38 5.24 2.92
CA GLY A 192 -26.60 4.28 4.00
C GLY A 192 -25.68 3.06 3.88
N PRO A 193 -26.23 1.82 3.90
CA PRO A 193 -25.47 0.58 3.72
C PRO A 193 -24.62 0.52 2.44
N TYR A 194 -25.05 1.17 1.36
CA TYR A 194 -24.36 1.14 0.06
C TYR A 194 -23.05 1.93 0.03
N SER A 195 -22.73 2.67 1.10
CA SER A 195 -21.49 3.44 1.23
C SER A 195 -20.23 2.58 1.09
N PHE A 196 -20.28 1.33 1.55
CA PHE A 196 -19.14 0.40 1.50
C PHE A 196 -18.86 -0.13 0.08
N ILE A 197 -19.77 0.04 -0.89
CA ILE A 197 -19.51 -0.29 -2.30
C ILE A 197 -18.40 0.58 -2.87
N ILE A 198 -18.31 1.84 -2.45
CA ILE A 198 -17.26 2.76 -2.91
C ILE A 198 -15.89 2.21 -2.50
N PHE A 199 -15.77 1.74 -1.25
CA PHE A 199 -14.57 1.09 -0.75
C PHE A 199 -14.28 -0.24 -1.46
N ALA A 200 -15.30 -1.04 -1.73
CA ALA A 200 -15.15 -2.28 -2.51
C ALA A 200 -14.57 -1.98 -3.92
N VAL A 201 -15.09 -0.97 -4.62
CA VAL A 201 -14.59 -0.56 -5.94
C VAL A 201 -13.13 -0.11 -5.86
N ILE A 202 -12.75 0.68 -4.85
CA ILE A 202 -11.36 1.08 -4.64
C ILE A 202 -10.46 -0.15 -4.39
N CYS A 203 -10.86 -1.05 -3.49
CA CYS A 203 -10.13 -2.29 -3.22
C CYS A 203 -9.95 -3.13 -4.49
N LEU A 204 -10.98 -3.25 -5.32
CA LEU A 204 -10.92 -3.99 -6.58
C LEU A 204 -9.94 -3.32 -7.57
N LEU A 205 -10.04 -2.01 -7.76
CA LEU A 205 -9.16 -1.25 -8.66
C LEU A 205 -7.69 -1.34 -8.21
N THR A 206 -7.42 -1.22 -6.91
CA THR A 206 -6.07 -1.37 -6.36
C THR A 206 -5.56 -2.81 -6.49
N THR A 207 -6.44 -3.81 -6.33
CA THR A 207 -6.09 -5.22 -6.56
C THR A 207 -5.70 -5.46 -8.02
N ILE A 208 -6.50 -4.99 -8.98
CA ILE A 208 -6.22 -5.11 -10.42
C ILE A 208 -4.90 -4.42 -10.76
N TYR A 209 -4.70 -3.19 -10.26
CA TYR A 209 -3.44 -2.48 -10.47
C TYR A 209 -2.24 -3.24 -9.91
N THR A 210 -2.35 -3.74 -8.67
CA THR A 210 -1.27 -4.51 -8.04
C THR A 210 -0.98 -5.79 -8.82
N PHE A 211 -2.01 -6.44 -9.35
CA PHE A 211 -1.86 -7.65 -10.15
C PHE A 211 -1.12 -7.37 -11.46
N LEU A 212 -1.41 -6.25 -12.13
CA LEU A 212 -0.87 -5.96 -13.46
C LEU A 212 0.50 -5.27 -13.43
N ILE A 213 0.74 -4.36 -12.48
CA ILE A 213 1.87 -3.42 -12.53
C ILE A 213 2.89 -3.63 -11.41
N VAL A 214 2.47 -4.03 -10.20
CA VAL A 214 3.38 -4.12 -9.05
C VAL A 214 4.21 -5.41 -9.12
N PRO A 215 5.54 -5.33 -9.25
CA PRO A 215 6.39 -6.52 -9.25
C PRO A 215 6.55 -7.09 -7.84
N GLU A 216 6.93 -8.37 -7.75
CA GLU A 216 7.36 -8.96 -6.49
C GLU A 216 8.77 -8.46 -6.14
N THR A 217 8.98 -8.01 -4.90
CA THR A 217 10.25 -7.49 -4.39
C THR A 217 10.97 -8.49 -3.47
N LYS A 218 10.29 -9.56 -3.03
CA LYS A 218 10.87 -10.60 -2.18
C LYS A 218 12.11 -11.22 -2.83
N ALA A 219 13.19 -11.29 -2.04
CA ALA A 219 14.46 -11.93 -2.41
C ALA A 219 15.07 -11.39 -3.71
N LYS A 220 14.77 -10.13 -4.05
CA LYS A 220 15.38 -9.42 -5.18
C LYS A 220 16.32 -8.34 -4.69
N THR A 221 17.39 -8.11 -5.45
CA THR A 221 18.29 -6.98 -5.18
C THR A 221 17.68 -5.68 -5.69
N PHE A 222 18.16 -4.54 -5.19
CA PHE A 222 17.74 -3.23 -5.64
C PHE A 222 17.92 -3.07 -7.17
N MET A 223 19.06 -3.54 -7.70
CA MET A 223 19.38 -3.48 -9.12
C MET A 223 18.38 -4.29 -9.97
N GLU A 224 17.99 -5.48 -9.52
CA GLU A 224 16.97 -6.29 -10.22
C GLU A 224 15.60 -5.59 -10.25
N ILE A 225 15.19 -4.98 -9.14
CA ILE A 225 13.94 -4.22 -9.05
C ILE A 225 14.00 -3.02 -10.00
N ASN A 226 15.10 -2.27 -9.98
CA ASN A 226 15.28 -1.12 -10.86
C ASN A 226 15.26 -1.54 -12.34
N HIS A 227 15.90 -2.65 -12.69
CA HIS A 227 15.88 -3.20 -14.04
C HIS A 227 14.45 -3.58 -14.51
N ILE A 228 13.65 -4.20 -13.64
CA ILE A 228 12.24 -4.49 -13.92
C ILE A 228 11.48 -3.19 -14.26
N PHE A 229 11.65 -2.14 -13.45
CA PHE A 229 11.00 -0.87 -13.70
C PHE A 229 11.58 -0.11 -14.90
N ALA A 230 12.88 -0.18 -15.17
CA ALA A 230 13.51 0.43 -16.34
C ALA A 230 12.91 -0.12 -17.64
N ARG A 231 12.72 -1.45 -17.69
CA ARG A 231 12.02 -2.12 -18.80
C ARG A 231 10.58 -1.63 -18.95
N MET A 232 9.84 -1.45 -17.85
CA MET A 232 8.47 -0.90 -17.89
C MET A 232 8.44 0.57 -18.33
N ASN A 233 9.45 1.35 -17.95
CA ASN A 233 9.60 2.76 -18.31
C ASN A 233 10.14 2.94 -19.75
N LYS A 234 10.51 1.86 -20.45
CA LYS A 234 11.13 1.88 -21.80
C LYS A 234 12.38 2.77 -21.86
N VAL A 235 13.16 2.79 -20.78
CA VAL A 235 14.44 3.49 -20.73
C VAL A 235 15.52 2.42 -20.90
N SER A 236 16.42 2.60 -21.88
CA SER A 236 17.57 1.70 -22.04
C SER A 236 18.37 1.65 -20.75
N GLU A 237 18.79 0.45 -20.38
CA GLU A 237 19.63 0.20 -19.21
C GLU A 237 20.81 1.16 -19.22
N VAL A 238 21.04 1.86 -18.11
CA VAL A 238 22.37 2.42 -17.84
C VAL A 238 23.22 1.21 -17.47
N HIS A 239 23.68 0.47 -18.47
CA HIS A 239 24.90 -0.29 -18.31
C HIS A 239 26.00 0.76 -18.06
N PRO A 240 26.77 0.66 -16.97
CA PRO A 240 28.10 1.25 -16.97
C PRO A 240 28.93 0.39 -17.94
N GLU A 241 28.73 0.59 -19.24
CA GLU A 241 29.54 -0.04 -20.26
C GLU A 241 30.94 0.57 -20.15
N LYS A 242 31.94 -0.30 -20.19
CA LYS A 242 33.36 -0.07 -19.92
C LYS A 242 34.05 0.82 -20.99
N GLU A 243 33.42 1.89 -21.47
CA GLU A 243 33.95 2.69 -22.58
C GLU A 243 34.82 3.90 -22.17
N GLU A 244 34.96 4.25 -20.88
CA GLU A 244 35.82 5.38 -20.46
C GLU A 244 37.24 4.99 -20.02
N LEU A 245 37.71 3.77 -20.28
CA LEU A 245 39.09 3.35 -19.96
C LEU A 245 40.03 3.31 -21.18
N THR A 246 39.58 3.70 -22.37
CA THR A 246 40.42 3.75 -23.58
C THR A 246 40.90 5.14 -23.99
N ASP A 247 40.47 6.21 -23.32
CA ASP A 247 40.82 7.59 -23.68
C ASP A 247 41.94 8.24 -22.84
N PHE A 248 42.64 7.47 -22.01
CA PHE A 248 43.88 7.97 -21.39
C PHE A 248 45.09 7.70 -22.31
N PRO A 249 45.84 8.74 -22.72
CA PRO A 249 47.04 8.57 -23.52
C PRO A 249 48.11 7.78 -22.74
N PRO A 250 48.90 6.91 -23.40
CA PRO A 250 49.87 6.01 -22.76
C PRO A 250 51.17 6.72 -22.31
N SER A 251 51.07 7.87 -21.65
CA SER A 251 52.25 8.66 -21.23
C SER A 251 52.24 9.02 -19.75
N ALA A 252 52.10 8.02 -18.88
CA ALA A 252 52.33 8.18 -17.43
C ALA A 252 52.86 6.89 -16.78
N LEU A 253 53.65 6.10 -17.51
CA LEU A 253 54.31 4.89 -16.99
C LEU A 253 55.84 4.91 -17.09
N GLU A 254 56.45 6.07 -17.34
CA GLU A 254 57.89 6.25 -17.19
C GLU A 254 58.19 7.63 -16.58
N GLN A 255 58.30 7.66 -15.25
CA GLN A 255 59.37 8.31 -14.48
C GLN A 255 59.16 8.12 -12.97
#